data_AF-A0A2P4YM05-F1
#
_entry.id   AF-A0A2P4YM05-F1
#
_cell.length_a   1.000
_cell.length_b   1.000
_cell.length_c   1.000
_cell.angle_alpha   90.00
_cell.angle_beta   90.00
_cell.angle_gamma   90.00
#
_symmetry.space_group_name_H-M   'P 1'
#
loop_
_entity.id
_entity.type
_entity.pdbx_description
1 polymer ?
#
loop_
_entity_poly.entity_id
_entity_poly.type
_entity_poly.pdbx_seq_one_letter_code
_entity_poly.pdbx_strand_id
1 'polypeptide(L)'
;MDDGEVHKALFESDGEDNEDDSRDAPFTPKKVNPVSPRRTTPPREAKRRASVDTSASEPDPSAELRDDDESSSNVTSASSSRKSRPAQERKQSQLARKDYKDLLPMEHRLIETPRPGVNSWRHYGILVKFAPGTTNALEQSYGFPDYAPNLTKPAEAEQNRLRWKPADFMVFWETKPWDRMFQERSKYLALHTRTQLSKVSRDALDEIVEFMSDHRRAFWWIGHWIFIDQSLDDYSSNLAKERKTECDQDKKSYKRLVNKWVDKGMRESLLEEPGVWTYPSKCCHWILMDPSWKTITGTPYSFEEQMKLLYQREPSRVQWNTCQSDADRVKDLPQATRDKLLPVEHRKRHLVTLADFDWFSGSL
;
A
#
# COMPACT_ATOMS: atom_id res chain seq x y z
N MET A 1 7.01 4.18 27.49
CA MET A 1 7.74 4.04 26.22
C MET A 1 7.59 5.36 25.49
N ASP A 2 8.71 5.93 25.07
CA ASP A 2 8.79 7.26 24.47
C ASP A 2 8.22 7.25 23.03
N ASP A 3 7.48 8.29 22.66
CA ASP A 3 6.79 8.43 21.38
C ASP A 3 7.75 8.42 20.18
N GLY A 4 9.05 8.64 20.41
CA GLY A 4 10.12 8.49 19.43
C GLY A 4 10.47 7.04 19.08
N GLU A 5 10.28 6.10 20.00
CA GLU A 5 10.71 4.70 19.82
C GLU A 5 9.73 3.90 18.95
N VAL A 6 8.44 4.29 18.97
CA VAL A 6 7.38 3.69 18.12
C VAL A 6 7.52 4.12 16.65
N HIS A 7 8.05 5.33 16.40
CA HIS A 7 8.34 5.79 15.05
C HIS A 7 9.61 5.14 14.46
N LYS A 8 10.60 4.87 15.32
CA LYS A 8 11.87 4.23 14.95
C LYS A 8 11.67 2.79 14.46
N ALA A 9 10.85 2.01 15.17
CA ALA A 9 10.55 0.61 14.83
C ALA A 9 9.70 0.42 13.55
N LEU A 10 9.01 1.45 13.08
CA LEU A 10 8.13 1.35 11.91
C LEU A 10 8.81 1.72 10.58
N PHE A 11 9.89 2.53 10.58
CA PHE A 11 10.42 3.14 9.35
C PHE A 11 11.94 3.40 9.28
N GLU A 12 12.78 2.98 10.23
CA GLU A 12 14.24 3.08 10.00
C GLU A 12 14.71 2.04 8.97
N SER A 13 14.97 2.52 7.76
CA SER A 13 15.95 1.95 6.85
C SER A 13 17.31 2.58 7.15
N ASP A 14 18.06 1.99 8.08
CA ASP A 14 19.49 2.29 8.19
C ASP A 14 20.19 1.55 7.05
N GLY A 15 20.33 2.25 5.93
CA GLY A 15 21.35 1.97 4.94
C GLY A 15 22.60 2.75 5.31
N GLU A 16 23.50 2.10 6.05
CA GLU A 16 24.91 2.48 6.06
C GLU A 16 25.67 1.58 5.08
N ASP A 17 26.14 2.26 4.02
CA ASP A 17 27.32 2.00 3.21
C ASP A 17 27.72 0.54 2.92
N ASN A 18 27.43 0.12 1.69
CA ASN A 18 28.48 -0.46 0.86
C ASN A 18 28.37 0.14 -0.54
N GLU A 19 29.41 0.87 -0.93
CA GLU A 19 29.70 1.24 -2.31
C GLU A 19 29.78 -0.03 -3.17
N ASP A 20 28.82 -0.20 -4.08
CA ASP A 20 29.04 -0.98 -5.30
C ASP A 20 28.35 -0.26 -6.47
N ASP A 21 29.20 0.24 -7.35
CA ASP A 21 28.88 1.17 -8.41
C ASP A 21 28.34 0.38 -9.61
N SER A 22 27.02 0.15 -9.67
CA SER A 22 26.36 -0.41 -10.87
C SER A 22 24.85 -0.11 -10.95
N ARG A 23 24.53 1.04 -11.56
CA ARG A 23 23.29 1.37 -12.30
C ARG A 23 21.98 0.77 -11.79
N ASP A 24 21.40 1.39 -10.77
CA ASP A 24 20.03 1.09 -10.32
C ASP A 24 19.00 2.08 -10.89
N ALA A 25 18.04 1.54 -11.66
CA ALA A 25 16.78 2.20 -11.98
C ALA A 25 15.62 1.25 -11.62
N PRO A 26 14.60 1.70 -10.85
CA PRO A 26 13.44 0.89 -10.55
C PRO A 26 12.51 0.71 -11.77
N PHE A 27 11.81 -0.43 -11.79
CA PHE A 27 10.81 -0.81 -12.79
C PHE A 27 9.78 0.30 -13.01
N THR A 28 9.78 0.87 -14.21
CA THR A 28 8.72 1.77 -14.70
C THR A 28 8.31 1.29 -16.10
N PRO A 29 7.02 1.02 -16.36
CA PRO A 29 6.57 0.79 -17.72
C PRO A 29 6.76 2.09 -18.52
N LYS A 30 7.46 2.01 -19.66
CA LYS A 30 7.81 3.17 -20.51
C LYS A 30 6.55 3.96 -20.88
N LYS A 31 6.55 5.26 -20.54
CA LYS A 31 5.53 6.24 -20.95
C LYS A 31 5.46 6.32 -22.47
N VAL A 32 4.31 6.00 -23.04
CA VAL A 32 3.90 6.48 -24.38
C VAL A 32 3.25 7.84 -24.16
N ASN A 33 3.83 8.90 -24.74
CA ASN A 33 3.34 10.27 -24.61
C ASN A 33 1.97 10.44 -25.30
N PRO A 34 0.90 10.85 -24.59
CA PRO A 34 -0.26 11.43 -25.23
C PRO A 34 0.01 12.93 -25.45
N VAL A 35 -0.05 13.36 -26.72
CA VAL A 35 -0.04 14.76 -27.13
C VAL A 35 -1.18 15.50 -26.41
N SER A 36 -0.85 16.47 -25.56
CA SER A 36 -1.84 17.34 -24.91
C SER A 36 -2.29 18.46 -25.85
N PRO A 37 -3.60 18.80 -25.92
CA PRO A 37 -4.04 19.97 -26.66
C PRO A 37 -3.70 21.25 -25.88
N ARG A 38 -2.95 22.10 -26.58
CA ARG A 38 -2.42 23.41 -26.19
C ARG A 38 -3.53 24.40 -25.81
N ARG A 39 -3.52 24.94 -24.58
CA ARG A 39 -4.32 26.12 -24.19
C ARG A 39 -3.43 27.36 -24.22
N THR A 40 -3.77 28.29 -25.11
CA THR A 40 -3.08 29.57 -25.34
C THR A 40 -3.60 30.66 -24.39
N THR A 41 -2.70 31.42 -23.78
CA THR A 41 -2.97 32.73 -23.16
C THR A 41 -1.82 33.69 -23.46
N PRO A 42 -2.08 35.00 -23.68
CA PRO A 42 -1.07 35.96 -24.14
C PRO A 42 -0.21 36.51 -22.99
N PRO A 43 0.98 37.09 -23.27
CA PRO A 43 1.95 37.46 -22.26
C PRO A 43 1.69 38.85 -21.67
N ARG A 44 1.85 38.99 -20.34
CA ARG A 44 1.86 40.28 -19.63
C ARG A 44 3.31 40.68 -19.36
N GLU A 45 3.66 41.88 -19.81
CA GLU A 45 5.01 42.47 -19.78
C GLU A 45 5.61 42.59 -18.38
N ALA A 46 6.91 42.32 -18.31
CA ALA A 46 7.79 42.62 -17.18
C ALA A 46 8.25 44.08 -17.25
N LYS A 47 8.30 44.78 -16.10
CA LYS A 47 9.06 46.04 -15.99
C LYS A 47 10.00 46.00 -14.80
N ARG A 48 11.26 46.27 -15.14
CA ARG A 48 12.50 46.18 -14.35
C ARG A 48 12.63 47.30 -13.32
N ARG A 49 13.46 47.02 -12.32
CA ARG A 49 14.09 47.97 -11.37
C ARG A 49 14.90 49.05 -12.10
N ALA A 50 14.96 50.25 -11.50
CA ALA A 50 16.05 51.20 -11.68
C ALA A 50 16.30 51.94 -10.35
N SER A 51 17.57 51.99 -9.95
CA SER A 51 18.13 52.75 -8.83
C SER A 51 18.50 54.17 -9.28
N VAL A 52 18.37 55.17 -8.41
CA VAL A 52 19.12 56.44 -8.46
C VAL A 52 19.42 56.89 -7.03
N ASP A 53 20.56 57.54 -6.89
CA ASP A 53 21.42 57.78 -5.73
C ASP A 53 21.27 59.22 -5.17
N THR A 54 21.93 59.47 -4.00
CA THR A 54 22.39 60.77 -3.42
C THR A 54 21.35 61.84 -2.99
N SER A 55 21.41 62.59 -1.87
CA SER A 55 22.46 63.01 -0.91
C SER A 55 21.87 63.61 0.40
N ALA A 56 22.66 63.48 1.49
CA ALA A 56 22.94 64.45 2.58
C ALA A 56 21.84 65.03 3.53
N SER A 57 21.95 64.71 4.82
CA SER A 57 22.37 65.62 5.92
C SER A 57 21.76 65.27 7.28
N GLU A 58 22.62 64.90 8.24
CA GLU A 58 22.45 64.96 9.71
C GLU A 58 22.33 66.43 10.19
N PRO A 59 21.94 66.79 11.45
CA PRO A 59 22.14 66.01 12.69
C PRO A 59 21.01 66.01 13.76
N ASP A 60 21.13 65.05 14.68
CA ASP A 60 20.60 64.99 16.07
C ASP A 60 21.06 66.22 16.93
N PRO A 61 20.53 66.57 18.13
CA PRO A 61 20.47 65.66 19.31
C PRO A 61 19.40 65.96 20.41
N SER A 62 19.10 64.98 21.28
CA SER A 62 18.99 65.07 22.78
C SER A 62 18.34 63.79 23.35
N ALA A 63 19.05 62.91 24.07
CA ALA A 63 19.33 62.92 25.54
C ALA A 63 18.00 62.84 26.36
N GLU A 64 17.72 61.92 27.30
CA GLU A 64 18.51 61.11 28.24
C GLU A 64 17.70 59.88 28.79
N LEU A 65 18.42 58.78 29.05
CA LEU A 65 18.51 57.95 30.29
C LEU A 65 17.27 57.40 31.05
N ARG A 66 17.28 56.05 31.19
CA ARG A 66 17.15 55.22 32.44
C ARG A 66 15.74 55.06 33.08
N ASP A 67 15.30 53.96 33.69
CA ASP A 67 15.91 52.80 34.38
C ASP A 67 15.03 51.53 34.26
N ASP A 68 15.62 50.40 34.68
CA ASP A 68 15.09 49.05 34.89
C ASP A 68 13.82 48.95 35.78
N ASP A 69 12.97 47.94 35.54
CA ASP A 69 12.42 47.14 36.64
C ASP A 69 11.98 45.73 36.21
N GLU A 70 12.39 44.76 37.02
CA GLU A 70 12.11 43.33 36.92
C GLU A 70 10.85 43.03 37.73
N SER A 71 9.84 42.37 37.16
CA SER A 71 8.82 41.68 37.96
C SER A 71 8.14 40.54 37.22
N SER A 72 8.41 39.35 37.76
CA SER A 72 7.74 38.07 37.57
C SER A 72 6.27 38.11 37.99
N SER A 73 5.37 37.60 37.15
CA SER A 73 4.20 36.85 37.63
C SER A 73 3.56 35.99 36.54
N ASN A 74 3.48 34.69 36.83
CA ASN A 74 2.79 33.63 36.11
C ASN A 74 1.35 33.96 35.71
N VAL A 75 0.99 33.73 34.44
CA VAL A 75 -0.41 33.46 34.03
C VAL A 75 -0.46 32.38 32.93
N THR A 76 -0.83 31.18 33.37
CA THR A 76 -1.51 30.07 32.67
C THR A 76 -1.67 30.14 31.14
N SER A 77 -0.86 29.37 30.42
CA SER A 77 -1.08 29.04 29.00
C SER A 77 -2.15 27.98 28.85
N ALA A 78 -3.41 28.41 28.68
CA ALA A 78 -4.47 27.56 28.15
C ALA A 78 -4.06 27.07 26.76
N SER A 79 -3.89 25.75 26.60
CA SER A 79 -3.52 25.12 25.35
C SER A 79 -4.64 25.29 24.32
N SER A 80 -4.51 26.31 23.47
CA SER A 80 -5.40 26.50 22.34
C SER A 80 -5.30 25.28 21.42
N SER A 81 -6.39 24.52 21.31
CA SER A 81 -6.56 23.54 20.24
C SER A 81 -6.39 24.26 18.91
N ARG A 82 -5.29 23.97 18.19
CA ARG A 82 -5.02 24.54 16.87
C ARG A 82 -6.14 24.10 15.93
N LYS A 83 -7.13 24.98 15.71
CA LYS A 83 -8.15 24.80 14.66
C LYS A 83 -7.44 24.51 13.35
N SER A 84 -7.79 23.40 12.72
CA SER A 84 -7.18 22.99 11.46
C SER A 84 -7.47 24.04 10.39
N ARG A 85 -6.50 24.36 9.53
CA ARG A 85 -6.68 25.37 8.49
C ARG A 85 -7.76 24.89 7.49
N PRO A 86 -8.69 25.75 7.02
CA PRO A 86 -9.76 25.35 6.09
C PRO A 86 -9.27 24.63 4.81
N ALA A 87 -8.05 24.92 4.37
CA ALA A 87 -7.43 24.25 3.22
C ALA A 87 -7.04 22.78 3.48
N GLN A 88 -6.77 22.40 4.73
CA GLN A 88 -6.43 21.02 5.12
C GLN A 88 -7.69 20.16 5.26
N GLU A 89 -8.79 20.72 5.77
CA GLU A 89 -10.10 20.04 5.83
C GLU A 89 -10.64 19.71 4.43
N ARG A 90 -10.36 20.57 3.44
CA ARG A 90 -10.72 20.31 2.04
C ARG A 90 -10.04 19.07 1.44
N LYS A 91 -8.93 18.61 2.03
CA LYS A 91 -8.24 17.37 1.62
C LYS A 91 -8.75 16.13 2.38
N GLN A 92 -9.66 16.29 3.33
CA GLN A 92 -10.27 15.17 4.07
C GLN A 92 -11.70 14.90 3.58
N SER A 93 -12.09 13.64 3.60
CA SER A 93 -13.49 13.23 3.43
C SER A 93 -14.38 13.81 4.56
N GLN A 94 -15.70 13.66 4.42
CA GLN A 94 -16.62 14.13 5.46
C GLN A 94 -16.42 13.37 6.78
N LEU A 95 -16.24 12.05 6.73
CA LEU A 95 -16.04 11.25 7.95
C LEU A 95 -14.63 11.41 8.54
N ALA A 96 -13.61 11.68 7.73
CA ALA A 96 -12.25 11.92 8.21
C ALA A 96 -12.10 13.19 9.06
N ARG A 97 -13.05 14.13 8.97
CA ARG A 97 -13.08 15.36 9.79
C ARG A 97 -13.65 15.14 11.18
N LYS A 98 -14.40 14.05 11.39
CA LYS A 98 -14.96 13.69 12.70
C LYS A 98 -13.91 12.96 13.53
N ASP A 99 -13.93 13.15 14.84
CA ASP A 99 -13.21 12.25 15.74
C ASP A 99 -13.93 10.91 15.82
N TYR A 100 -13.20 9.85 16.20
CA TYR A 100 -13.76 8.50 16.27
C TYR A 100 -15.02 8.40 17.15
N LYS A 101 -14.98 9.06 18.32
CA LYS A 101 -16.10 9.10 19.29
C LYS A 101 -17.37 9.78 18.75
N ASP A 102 -17.24 10.61 17.71
CA ASP A 102 -18.34 11.37 17.13
C ASP A 102 -18.94 10.67 15.88
N LEU A 103 -18.41 9.49 15.53
CA LEU A 103 -18.95 8.67 14.46
C LEU A 103 -20.22 7.96 14.91
N LEU A 104 -21.22 7.95 14.05
CA LEU A 104 -22.45 7.20 14.26
C LEU A 104 -22.17 5.68 14.14
N PRO A 105 -22.98 4.82 14.78
CA PRO A 105 -22.82 3.37 14.67
C PRO A 105 -22.83 2.84 13.23
N MET A 106 -23.56 3.50 12.32
CA MET A 106 -23.55 3.17 10.89
C MET A 106 -22.25 3.59 10.18
N GLU A 107 -21.63 4.68 10.62
CA GLU A 107 -20.40 5.24 10.04
C GLU A 107 -19.19 4.36 10.37
N HIS A 108 -19.19 3.66 11.50
CA HIS A 108 -18.20 2.62 11.83
C HIS A 108 -18.21 1.42 10.88
N ARG A 109 -19.30 1.21 10.12
CA ARG A 109 -19.43 0.10 9.17
C ARG A 109 -19.05 0.50 7.75
N LEU A 110 -18.93 1.80 7.49
CA LEU A 110 -18.74 2.32 6.15
C LEU A 110 -17.26 2.26 5.73
N ILE A 111 -17.05 2.01 4.45
CA ILE A 111 -15.79 2.19 3.76
C ILE A 111 -15.99 3.33 2.76
N GLU A 112 -15.32 4.45 2.98
CA GLU A 112 -15.36 5.56 2.04
C GLU A 112 -14.48 5.26 0.82
N THR A 113 -14.96 5.62 -0.37
CA THR A 113 -14.11 5.75 -1.56
C THR A 113 -13.66 7.21 -1.67
N PRO A 114 -12.35 7.50 -1.58
CA PRO A 114 -11.88 8.88 -1.62
C PRO A 114 -12.16 9.52 -2.98
N ARG A 115 -12.69 10.75 -2.97
CA ARG A 115 -12.87 11.56 -4.17
C ARG A 115 -11.51 12.13 -4.62
N PRO A 116 -11.35 12.52 -5.91
CA PRO A 116 -10.15 13.21 -6.36
C PRO A 116 -9.79 14.40 -5.46
N GLY A 117 -8.53 14.48 -5.04
CA GLY A 117 -8.03 15.54 -4.16
C GLY A 117 -8.20 15.27 -2.65
N VAL A 118 -8.92 14.21 -2.26
CA VAL A 118 -8.97 13.73 -0.87
C VAL A 118 -7.74 12.86 -0.59
N ASN A 119 -7.02 13.15 0.49
CA ASN A 119 -5.83 12.41 0.92
C ASN A 119 -6.03 11.62 2.23
N SER A 120 -7.19 11.76 2.88
CA SER A 120 -7.55 10.98 4.07
C SER A 120 -9.06 10.77 4.15
N TRP A 121 -9.46 9.55 4.50
CA TRP A 121 -10.84 9.07 4.56
C TRP A 121 -10.97 7.96 5.62
N ARG A 122 -12.16 7.39 5.84
CA ARG A 122 -12.37 6.33 6.84
C ARG A 122 -12.73 4.98 6.22
N HIS A 123 -12.11 3.93 6.77
CA HIS A 123 -12.43 2.52 6.52
C HIS A 123 -12.86 1.87 7.83
N TYR A 124 -14.11 1.41 7.91
CA TYR A 124 -14.69 0.87 9.15
C TYR A 124 -14.46 1.76 10.37
N GLY A 125 -14.59 3.08 10.20
CA GLY A 125 -14.30 4.05 11.26
C GLY A 125 -12.80 4.30 11.54
N ILE A 126 -11.84 3.58 10.96
CA ILE A 126 -10.41 3.89 11.08
C ILE A 126 -10.04 4.98 10.08
N LEU A 127 -9.35 6.03 10.54
CA LEU A 127 -8.80 7.05 9.67
C LEU A 127 -7.63 6.47 8.86
N VAL A 128 -7.78 6.47 7.54
CA VAL A 128 -6.74 6.05 6.60
C VAL A 128 -6.25 7.22 5.76
N LYS A 129 -5.08 7.03 5.17
CA LYS A 129 -4.46 7.91 4.17
C LYS A 129 -3.82 7.03 3.10
N PHE A 130 -3.41 7.60 1.96
CA PHE A 130 -2.61 6.88 0.98
C PHE A 130 -1.38 6.24 1.65
N ALA A 131 -1.04 5.02 1.23
CA ALA A 131 0.13 4.36 1.78
C ALA A 131 1.37 5.20 1.44
N PRO A 132 2.32 5.36 2.39
CA PRO A 132 3.50 6.17 2.14
C PRO A 132 4.25 5.58 0.94
N GLY A 133 4.56 6.45 -0.02
CA GLY A 133 5.48 6.08 -1.11
C GLY A 133 6.88 5.89 -0.58
N THR A 134 7.66 5.06 -1.26
CA THR A 134 9.12 5.00 -1.06
C THR A 134 9.80 5.57 -2.30
N THR A 135 11.11 5.83 -2.23
CA THR A 135 11.93 6.26 -3.37
C THR A 135 11.73 5.36 -4.60
N ASN A 136 11.46 4.07 -4.37
CA ASN A 136 11.32 3.05 -5.40
C ASN A 136 9.86 2.71 -5.76
N ALA A 137 8.87 3.26 -5.04
CA ALA A 137 7.45 2.92 -5.22
C ALA A 137 6.56 4.15 -5.00
N LEU A 138 6.56 5.05 -5.98
CA LEU A 138 5.69 6.23 -5.99
C LEU A 138 4.24 5.85 -6.33
N GLU A 139 4.07 5.00 -7.33
CA GLU A 139 2.77 4.52 -7.80
C GLU A 139 2.46 3.11 -7.26
N GLN A 140 1.17 2.78 -7.11
CA GLN A 140 0.73 1.47 -6.66
C GLN A 140 0.57 0.52 -7.87
N SER A 141 0.74 -0.78 -7.64
CA SER A 141 0.42 -1.82 -8.61
C SER A 141 -1.03 -1.72 -9.09
N TYR A 142 -1.27 -1.99 -10.38
CA TYR A 142 -2.58 -1.86 -10.98
C TYR A 142 -3.64 -2.70 -10.26
N GLY A 143 -4.78 -2.07 -9.96
CA GLY A 143 -5.89 -2.68 -9.21
C GLY A 143 -5.63 -2.92 -7.72
N PHE A 144 -4.39 -2.79 -7.23
CA PHE A 144 -4.09 -3.02 -5.82
C PHE A 144 -4.48 -1.79 -4.97
N PRO A 145 -5.09 -1.99 -3.78
CA PRO A 145 -5.49 -0.88 -2.93
C PRO A 145 -4.28 -0.05 -2.45
N ASP A 146 -4.49 1.25 -2.23
CA ASP A 146 -3.43 2.19 -1.83
C ASP A 146 -3.84 2.99 -0.59
N TYR A 147 -3.75 2.34 0.58
CA TYR A 147 -4.00 3.01 1.85
C TYR A 147 -3.32 2.34 3.05
N ALA A 148 -3.13 3.14 4.10
CA ALA A 148 -2.65 2.71 5.41
C ALA A 148 -3.38 3.49 6.53
N PRO A 149 -3.54 2.90 7.73
CA PRO A 149 -4.04 3.61 8.90
C PRO A 149 -3.18 4.83 9.21
N ASN A 150 -3.82 5.92 9.64
CA ASN A 150 -3.11 7.11 10.08
C ASN A 150 -2.73 7.02 11.55
N LEU A 151 -1.67 6.25 11.83
CA LEU A 151 -1.18 5.97 13.20
C LEU A 151 -0.52 7.17 13.90
N THR A 152 -0.34 8.30 13.21
CA THR A 152 0.22 9.53 13.82
C THR A 152 -0.71 10.15 14.87
N LYS A 153 -1.98 9.72 14.91
CA LYS A 153 -2.94 10.14 15.93
C LYS A 153 -3.07 9.03 16.98
N PRO A 154 -2.77 9.28 18.26
CA PRO A 154 -2.87 8.27 19.32
C PRO A 154 -4.25 7.61 19.41
N ALA A 155 -5.33 8.39 19.25
CA ALA A 155 -6.68 7.85 19.25
C ALA A 155 -6.93 6.87 18.10
N GLU A 156 -6.38 7.11 16.90
CA GLU A 156 -6.54 6.19 15.77
C GLU A 156 -5.67 4.94 15.94
N ALA A 157 -4.46 5.08 16.51
CA ALA A 157 -3.63 3.93 16.86
C ALA A 157 -4.35 3.02 17.87
N GLU A 158 -4.96 3.59 18.90
CA GLU A 158 -5.72 2.84 19.90
C GLU A 158 -6.88 2.05 19.29
N GLN A 159 -7.63 2.64 18.35
CA GLN A 159 -8.71 1.92 17.67
C GLN A 159 -8.21 0.75 16.81
N ASN A 160 -6.99 0.83 16.26
CA ASN A 160 -6.37 -0.31 15.58
C ASN A 160 -5.96 -1.40 16.59
N ARG A 161 -5.39 -1.02 17.74
CA ARG A 161 -5.04 -1.96 18.82
C ARG A 161 -6.24 -2.73 19.34
N LEU A 162 -7.35 -2.03 19.62
CA LEU A 162 -8.58 -2.65 20.11
C LEU A 162 -9.18 -3.71 19.17
N ARG A 163 -8.86 -3.62 17.87
CA ARG A 163 -9.31 -4.57 16.83
C ARG A 163 -8.38 -5.77 16.66
N TRP A 164 -7.15 -5.70 17.13
CA TRP A 164 -6.26 -6.84 17.16
C TRP A 164 -6.71 -7.83 18.22
N LYS A 165 -7.03 -9.06 17.79
CA LYS A 165 -7.49 -10.16 18.64
C LYS A 165 -6.61 -11.38 18.38
N PRO A 166 -5.52 -11.57 19.16
CA PRO A 166 -4.52 -12.60 18.85
C PRO A 166 -5.12 -14.01 18.89
N ALA A 167 -5.98 -14.33 19.86
CA ALA A 167 -6.63 -15.64 19.93
C ALA A 167 -7.48 -15.97 18.68
N ASP A 168 -8.30 -15.02 18.22
CA ASP A 168 -9.11 -15.20 17.01
C ASP A 168 -8.22 -15.29 15.76
N PHE A 169 -7.13 -14.51 15.73
CA PHE A 169 -6.17 -14.57 14.65
C PHE A 169 -5.43 -15.91 14.60
N MET A 170 -5.04 -16.48 15.74
CA MET A 170 -4.40 -17.80 15.82
C MET A 170 -5.28 -18.88 15.20
N VAL A 171 -6.58 -18.91 15.54
CA VAL A 171 -7.53 -19.86 14.94
C VAL A 171 -7.62 -19.67 13.44
N PHE A 172 -7.70 -18.44 12.97
CA PHE A 172 -7.70 -18.13 11.53
C PHE A 172 -6.38 -18.53 10.85
N TRP A 173 -5.25 -18.31 11.52
CA TRP A 173 -3.92 -18.59 11.00
C TRP A 173 -3.70 -20.08 10.73
N GLU A 174 -4.24 -20.95 11.59
CA GLU A 174 -4.21 -22.41 11.42
C GLU A 174 -4.96 -22.90 10.17
N THR A 175 -5.89 -22.09 9.62
CA THR A 175 -6.55 -22.43 8.35
C THR A 175 -5.64 -22.32 7.13
N LYS A 176 -4.44 -21.75 7.30
CA LYS A 176 -3.44 -21.55 6.25
C LYS A 176 -4.03 -20.90 5.00
N PRO A 177 -4.56 -19.66 5.08
CA PRO A 177 -5.27 -19.00 3.98
C PRO A 177 -4.42 -18.88 2.70
N TRP A 178 -3.10 -18.88 2.83
CA TRP A 178 -2.16 -18.89 1.71
C TRP A 178 -2.16 -20.21 0.91
N ASP A 179 -2.43 -21.36 1.54
CA ASP A 179 -2.52 -22.66 0.84
C ASP A 179 -3.68 -22.63 -0.13
N ARG A 180 -4.86 -22.19 0.36
CA ARG A 180 -6.05 -22.00 -0.46
C ARG A 180 -5.82 -20.97 -1.56
N MET A 181 -5.21 -19.82 -1.22
CA MET A 181 -4.87 -18.79 -2.20
C MET A 181 -4.02 -19.37 -3.34
N PHE A 182 -3.03 -20.22 -3.04
CA PHE A 182 -2.17 -20.83 -4.06
C PHE A 182 -2.90 -21.91 -4.87
N GLN A 183 -3.71 -22.75 -4.23
CA GLN A 183 -4.48 -23.79 -4.92
C GLN A 183 -5.49 -23.22 -5.92
N GLU A 184 -6.15 -22.11 -5.55
CA GLU A 184 -7.16 -21.44 -6.38
C GLU A 184 -6.54 -20.48 -7.43
N ARG A 185 -5.21 -20.44 -7.57
CA ARG A 185 -4.55 -19.53 -8.51
C ARG A 185 -4.89 -19.79 -9.96
N SER A 186 -4.77 -18.76 -10.79
CA SER A 186 -4.77 -18.98 -12.24
C SER A 186 -3.58 -19.87 -12.63
N LYS A 187 -3.89 -21.00 -13.25
CA LYS A 187 -2.90 -21.94 -13.82
C LYS A 187 -2.66 -21.70 -15.30
N TYR A 188 -3.28 -20.66 -15.86
CA TYR A 188 -3.28 -20.40 -17.29
C TYR A 188 -2.62 -19.06 -17.64
N LEU A 189 -1.94 -19.05 -18.79
CA LEU A 189 -1.41 -17.85 -19.43
C LEU A 189 -2.54 -17.16 -20.22
N ALA A 190 -2.70 -15.86 -19.97
CA ALA A 190 -3.68 -15.01 -20.62
C ALA A 190 -3.05 -14.11 -21.70
N LEU A 191 -1.75 -13.82 -21.60
CA LEU A 191 -1.02 -12.94 -22.51
C LEU A 191 -0.11 -13.71 -23.49
N HIS A 192 0.39 -14.88 -23.09
CA HIS A 192 1.38 -15.63 -23.85
C HIS A 192 0.93 -17.05 -24.20
N THR A 193 1.37 -17.54 -25.36
CA THR A 193 1.22 -18.95 -25.74
C THR A 193 2.44 -19.74 -25.28
N ARG A 194 2.25 -20.79 -24.46
CA ARG A 194 3.36 -21.60 -23.91
C ARG A 194 4.29 -22.17 -25.00
N THR A 195 3.76 -22.59 -26.15
CA THR A 195 4.54 -23.17 -27.26
C THR A 195 5.45 -22.15 -27.96
N GLN A 196 5.15 -20.85 -27.82
CA GLN A 196 5.94 -19.75 -28.38
C GLN A 196 6.95 -19.19 -27.38
N LEU A 197 7.00 -19.72 -26.15
CA LEU A 197 7.98 -19.31 -25.15
C LEU A 197 9.33 -19.98 -25.40
N SER A 198 10.40 -19.21 -25.22
CA SER A 198 11.76 -19.76 -25.24
C SER A 198 11.92 -20.78 -24.11
N LYS A 199 12.95 -21.64 -24.20
CA LYS A 199 13.27 -22.55 -23.09
C LYS A 199 13.52 -21.76 -21.80
N VAL A 200 14.29 -20.67 -21.87
CA VAL A 200 14.56 -19.76 -20.74
C VAL A 200 13.26 -19.26 -20.09
N SER A 201 12.29 -18.80 -20.89
CA SER A 201 11.02 -18.32 -20.34
C SER A 201 10.20 -19.43 -19.68
N ARG A 202 10.24 -20.65 -20.21
CA ARG A 202 9.54 -21.80 -19.61
C ARG A 202 10.20 -22.21 -18.30
N ASP A 203 11.52 -22.35 -18.28
CA ASP A 203 12.29 -22.67 -17.07
C ASP A 203 12.07 -21.59 -15.98
N ALA A 204 12.00 -20.31 -16.39
CA ALA A 204 11.72 -19.20 -15.47
C ALA A 204 10.32 -19.29 -14.85
N LEU A 205 9.29 -19.59 -15.65
CA LEU A 205 7.93 -19.78 -15.12
C LEU A 205 7.87 -20.94 -14.12
N ASP A 206 8.56 -22.04 -14.41
CA ASP A 206 8.60 -23.20 -13.54
C ASP A 206 9.27 -22.84 -12.19
N GLU A 207 10.44 -22.17 -12.19
CA GLU A 207 11.13 -21.73 -10.95
C GLU A 207 10.36 -20.63 -10.20
N ILE A 208 9.69 -19.71 -10.91
CA ILE A 208 8.85 -18.68 -10.28
C ILE A 208 7.65 -19.30 -9.57
N VAL A 209 6.98 -20.29 -10.19
CA VAL A 209 5.83 -20.95 -9.57
C VAL A 209 6.24 -21.85 -8.41
N GLU A 210 7.41 -22.48 -8.48
CA GLU A 210 8.02 -23.17 -7.33
C GLU A 210 8.27 -22.19 -6.18
N PHE A 211 8.88 -21.04 -6.46
CA PHE A 211 9.07 -19.98 -5.47
C PHE A 211 7.73 -19.50 -4.90
N MET A 212 6.71 -19.29 -5.74
CA MET A 212 5.36 -18.93 -5.28
C MET A 212 4.78 -19.98 -4.35
N SER A 213 4.96 -21.27 -4.67
CA SER A 213 4.52 -22.37 -3.81
C SER A 213 5.22 -22.29 -2.47
N ASP A 214 6.55 -22.23 -2.43
CA ASP A 214 7.32 -22.28 -1.19
C ASP A 214 7.11 -21.04 -0.30
N HIS A 215 6.94 -19.87 -0.92
CA HIS A 215 6.83 -18.58 -0.25
C HIS A 215 5.42 -17.99 -0.24
N ARG A 216 4.38 -18.78 -0.55
CA ARG A 216 2.96 -18.35 -0.59
C ARG A 216 2.49 -17.63 0.67
N ARG A 217 3.04 -17.96 1.84
CA ARG A 217 2.72 -17.30 3.12
C ARG A 217 3.16 -15.83 3.12
N ALA A 218 4.36 -15.54 2.61
CA ALA A 218 4.85 -14.17 2.46
C ALA A 218 4.02 -13.37 1.44
N PHE A 219 3.64 -13.99 0.31
CA PHE A 219 2.69 -13.39 -0.64
C PHE A 219 1.38 -13.01 0.03
N TRP A 220 0.82 -13.89 0.86
CA TRP A 220 -0.39 -13.61 1.61
C TRP A 220 -0.18 -12.45 2.59
N TRP A 221 0.89 -12.46 3.40
CA TRP A 221 1.17 -11.39 4.35
C TRP A 221 1.28 -10.01 3.70
N ILE A 222 1.99 -9.93 2.58
CA ILE A 222 2.22 -8.67 1.86
C ILE A 222 0.93 -8.20 1.18
N GLY A 223 0.11 -9.13 0.69
CA GLY A 223 -1.23 -8.86 0.16
C GLY A 223 -2.24 -8.40 1.23
N HIS A 224 -2.02 -8.78 2.50
CA HIS A 224 -2.97 -8.65 3.61
C HIS A 224 -2.31 -8.05 4.84
N TRP A 225 -1.69 -6.89 4.71
CA TRP A 225 -0.90 -6.32 5.80
C TRP A 225 -1.78 -5.91 7.00
N ILE A 226 -1.87 -6.76 8.02
CA ILE A 226 -2.71 -6.52 9.21
C ILE A 226 -1.97 -5.67 10.25
N PHE A 227 -2.68 -4.81 10.97
CA PHE A 227 -2.11 -4.16 12.16
C PHE A 227 -1.98 -5.16 13.32
N ILE A 228 -0.77 -5.28 13.89
CA ILE A 228 -0.49 -6.13 15.05
C ILE A 228 -0.06 -5.20 16.20
N ASP A 229 -0.74 -5.30 17.34
CA ASP A 229 -0.33 -4.57 18.54
C ASP A 229 0.84 -5.27 19.21
N GLN A 230 2.06 -4.85 18.86
CA GLN A 230 3.30 -5.41 19.40
C GLN A 230 3.46 -5.21 20.91
N SER A 231 2.69 -4.30 21.51
CA SER A 231 2.72 -4.03 22.94
C SER A 231 1.73 -4.87 23.76
N LEU A 232 0.87 -5.65 23.08
CA LEU A 232 -0.19 -6.41 23.74
C LEU A 232 0.34 -7.61 24.52
N ASP A 233 1.14 -8.45 23.86
CA ASP A 233 1.70 -9.68 24.42
C ASP A 233 2.92 -10.17 23.61
N ASP A 234 3.63 -11.16 24.18
CA ASP A 234 4.81 -11.76 23.54
C ASP A 234 4.49 -12.40 22.19
N TYR A 235 3.30 -13.01 22.06
CA TYR A 235 2.84 -13.61 20.81
C TYR A 235 2.77 -12.56 19.69
N SER A 236 2.12 -11.42 19.95
CA SER A 236 1.92 -10.33 19.00
C SER A 236 3.25 -9.66 18.63
N SER A 237 4.13 -9.46 19.62
CA SER A 237 5.48 -8.93 19.40
C SER A 237 6.31 -9.86 18.49
N ASN A 238 6.32 -11.16 18.79
CA ASN A 238 7.06 -12.15 18.00
C ASN A 238 6.48 -12.31 16.59
N LEU A 239 5.15 -12.41 16.46
CA LEU A 239 4.47 -12.51 15.17
C LEU A 239 4.79 -11.32 14.25
N ALA A 240 4.81 -10.10 14.80
CA ALA A 240 5.14 -8.90 14.01
C ALA A 240 6.59 -8.93 13.50
N LYS A 241 7.54 -9.37 14.33
CA LYS A 241 8.96 -9.52 13.97
C LYS A 241 9.16 -10.62 12.93
N GLU A 242 8.58 -11.80 13.15
CA GLU A 242 8.65 -12.93 12.22
C GLU A 242 8.09 -12.56 10.85
N ARG A 243 6.89 -11.97 10.81
CA ARG A 243 6.29 -11.49 9.56
C ARG A 243 7.20 -10.51 8.83
N LYS A 244 7.78 -9.53 9.55
CA LYS A 244 8.68 -8.54 8.94
C LYS A 244 9.90 -9.21 8.34
N THR A 245 10.59 -10.05 9.11
CA THR A 245 11.79 -10.76 8.67
C THR A 245 11.50 -11.65 7.46
N GLU A 246 10.43 -12.45 7.51
CA GLU A 246 10.00 -13.31 6.41
C GLU A 246 9.71 -12.48 5.15
N CYS A 247 8.88 -11.43 5.25
CA CYS A 247 8.51 -10.62 4.11
C CYS A 247 9.70 -9.88 3.48
N ASP A 248 10.62 -9.35 4.30
CA ASP A 248 11.79 -8.63 3.80
C ASP A 248 12.77 -9.59 3.08
N GLN A 249 13.00 -10.77 3.67
CA GLN A 249 13.84 -11.81 3.08
C GLN A 249 13.26 -12.35 1.76
N ASP A 250 11.96 -12.61 1.71
CA ASP A 250 11.30 -13.20 0.55
C ASP A 250 11.14 -12.18 -0.58
N LYS A 251 10.88 -10.90 -0.28
CA LYS A 251 10.93 -9.83 -1.29
C LYS A 251 12.30 -9.73 -1.93
N LYS A 252 13.38 -9.76 -1.13
CA LYS A 252 14.76 -9.71 -1.64
C LYS A 252 15.08 -10.94 -2.50
N SER A 253 14.66 -12.12 -2.07
CA SER A 253 14.91 -13.37 -2.79
C SER A 253 14.12 -13.44 -4.10
N TYR A 254 12.85 -13.02 -4.10
CA TYR A 254 12.04 -12.93 -5.31
C TYR A 254 12.63 -11.93 -6.33
N LYS A 255 13.05 -10.73 -5.88
CA LYS A 255 13.70 -9.75 -6.76
C LYS A 255 14.95 -10.34 -7.42
N ARG A 256 15.79 -11.05 -6.67
CA ARG A 256 16.98 -11.73 -7.21
C ARG A 256 16.62 -12.81 -8.23
N LEU A 257 15.58 -13.60 -7.95
CA LEU A 257 15.08 -14.63 -8.88
C LEU A 257 14.62 -14.01 -10.20
N VAL A 258 13.80 -12.95 -10.12
CA VAL A 258 13.32 -12.24 -11.32
C VAL A 258 14.48 -11.65 -12.11
N ASN A 259 15.39 -10.92 -11.46
CA ASN A 259 16.56 -10.31 -12.13
C ASN A 259 17.42 -11.37 -12.82
N LYS A 260 17.75 -12.47 -12.13
CA LYS A 260 18.48 -13.62 -12.70
C LYS A 260 17.86 -14.10 -14.01
N TRP A 261 16.54 -14.17 -14.10
CA TRP A 261 15.85 -14.67 -15.29
C TRP A 261 15.73 -13.61 -16.38
N VAL A 262 15.50 -12.36 -16.02
CA VAL A 262 15.53 -11.22 -16.97
C VAL A 262 16.89 -11.13 -17.64
N ASP A 263 17.99 -11.23 -16.88
CA ASP A 263 19.36 -11.19 -17.42
C ASP A 263 19.65 -12.35 -18.37
N LYS A 264 18.98 -13.49 -18.18
CA LYS A 264 19.06 -14.66 -19.08
C LYS A 264 18.15 -14.55 -20.31
N GLY A 265 17.37 -13.47 -20.45
CA GLY A 265 16.47 -13.23 -21.57
C GLY A 265 15.02 -13.71 -21.35
N MET A 266 14.57 -13.84 -20.10
CA MET A 266 13.14 -13.98 -19.81
C MET A 266 12.40 -12.70 -20.23
N ARG A 267 11.26 -12.85 -20.89
CA ARG A 267 10.39 -11.70 -21.18
C ARG A 267 9.73 -11.20 -19.90
N GLU A 268 9.96 -9.94 -19.55
CA GLU A 268 9.35 -9.31 -18.37
C GLU A 268 7.81 -9.29 -18.41
N SER A 269 7.20 -9.28 -19.60
CA SER A 269 5.74 -9.36 -19.76
C SER A 269 5.12 -10.62 -19.16
N LEU A 270 5.92 -11.66 -18.87
CA LEU A 270 5.45 -12.84 -18.14
C LEU A 270 5.04 -12.52 -16.69
N LEU A 271 5.58 -11.47 -16.09
CA LEU A 271 5.19 -11.00 -14.75
C LEU A 271 3.84 -10.28 -14.75
N GLU A 272 3.31 -9.94 -15.93
CA GLU A 272 1.96 -9.40 -16.10
C GLU A 272 0.91 -10.50 -16.25
N GLU A 273 1.31 -11.78 -16.28
CA GLU A 273 0.38 -12.90 -16.40
C GLU A 273 -0.43 -13.08 -15.11
N PRO A 274 -1.77 -13.24 -15.17
CA PRO A 274 -2.59 -13.44 -13.98
C PRO A 274 -2.21 -14.67 -13.14
N GLY A 275 -1.56 -15.66 -13.74
CA GLY A 275 -1.08 -16.86 -13.04
C GLY A 275 0.31 -16.72 -12.42
N VAL A 276 0.98 -15.59 -12.60
CA VAL A 276 2.32 -15.31 -12.08
C VAL A 276 2.20 -14.22 -11.01
N TRP A 277 2.36 -14.61 -9.75
CA TRP A 277 2.19 -13.68 -8.64
C TRP A 277 3.38 -12.74 -8.52
N THR A 278 3.07 -11.46 -8.29
CA THR A 278 4.05 -10.42 -8.01
C THR A 278 3.70 -9.72 -6.70
N TYR A 279 4.72 -9.16 -6.04
CA TYR A 279 4.50 -8.33 -4.86
C TYR A 279 3.97 -6.96 -5.25
N PRO A 280 2.99 -6.41 -4.52
CA PRO A 280 2.54 -5.04 -4.74
C PRO A 280 3.66 -4.03 -4.47
N SER A 281 3.68 -2.94 -5.24
CA SER A 281 4.68 -1.88 -5.11
C SER A 281 4.66 -1.24 -3.72
N LYS A 282 3.47 -1.08 -3.12
CA LYS A 282 3.28 -0.61 -1.74
C LYS A 282 2.44 -1.61 -0.95
N CYS A 283 2.85 -1.95 0.27
CA CYS A 283 2.03 -2.75 1.18
C CYS A 283 0.76 -1.96 1.54
N CYS A 284 -0.41 -2.56 1.35
CA CYS A 284 -1.69 -1.96 1.75
C CYS A 284 -2.31 -2.72 2.90
N HIS A 285 -2.77 -1.98 3.90
CA HIS A 285 -3.27 -2.60 5.11
C HIS A 285 -4.62 -3.29 4.90
N TRP A 286 -4.84 -4.41 5.59
CA TRP A 286 -6.18 -4.91 5.83
C TRP A 286 -6.72 -4.24 7.10
N ILE A 287 -7.70 -3.36 6.93
CA ILE A 287 -8.40 -2.71 8.03
C ILE A 287 -9.43 -3.69 8.61
N LEU A 288 -9.19 -4.13 9.84
CA LEU A 288 -10.11 -5.00 10.57
C LEU A 288 -11.40 -4.25 10.90
N MET A 289 -12.53 -4.97 10.89
CA MET A 289 -13.83 -4.42 11.21
C MET A 289 -13.93 -4.02 12.69
N ASP A 290 -14.84 -3.10 12.97
CA ASP A 290 -15.15 -2.74 14.36
C ASP A 290 -15.85 -3.93 15.08
N PRO A 291 -15.43 -4.33 16.29
CA PRO A 291 -16.02 -5.47 17.00
C PRO A 291 -17.49 -5.28 17.41
N SER A 292 -17.98 -4.04 17.45
CA SER A 292 -19.41 -3.73 17.65
C SER A 292 -20.26 -4.13 16.44
N TRP A 293 -19.65 -4.32 15.27
CA TRP A 293 -20.37 -4.83 14.11
C TRP A 293 -20.60 -6.33 14.25
N LYS A 294 -21.88 -6.68 14.38
CA LYS A 294 -22.34 -8.06 14.53
C LYS A 294 -22.97 -8.59 13.24
N THR A 295 -22.85 -9.90 13.05
CA THR A 295 -23.60 -10.69 12.07
C THR A 295 -25.10 -10.70 12.42
N ILE A 296 -25.92 -11.33 11.55
CA ILE A 296 -27.35 -11.51 11.82
C ILE A 296 -27.62 -12.33 13.09
N THR A 297 -26.68 -13.17 13.51
CA THR A 297 -26.76 -13.98 14.74
C THR A 297 -26.30 -13.23 15.98
N GLY A 298 -25.87 -11.97 15.85
CA GLY A 298 -25.42 -11.14 16.97
C GLY A 298 -23.96 -11.34 17.38
N THR A 299 -23.18 -12.16 16.67
CA THR A 299 -21.76 -12.38 16.95
C THR A 299 -20.88 -11.42 16.15
N PRO A 300 -19.68 -11.02 16.63
CA PRO A 300 -18.73 -10.29 15.79
C PRO A 300 -18.34 -11.11 14.54
N TYR A 301 -17.94 -10.43 13.48
CA TYR A 301 -17.39 -11.09 12.29
C TYR A 301 -16.03 -11.72 12.59
N SER A 302 -15.92 -13.02 12.32
CA SER A 302 -14.64 -13.75 12.37
C SER A 302 -13.67 -13.27 11.29
N PHE A 303 -12.36 -13.49 11.48
CA PHE A 303 -11.36 -13.16 10.47
C PHE A 303 -11.66 -13.79 9.10
N GLU A 304 -12.18 -15.03 9.07
CA GLU A 304 -12.52 -15.70 7.81
C GLU A 304 -13.68 -14.99 7.07
N GLU A 305 -14.72 -14.58 7.79
CA GLU A 305 -15.84 -13.83 7.20
C GLU A 305 -15.38 -12.45 6.72
N GLN A 306 -14.54 -11.76 7.51
CA GLN A 306 -13.95 -10.48 7.12
C GLN A 306 -13.08 -10.63 5.87
N MET A 307 -12.28 -11.70 5.78
CA MET A 307 -11.44 -12.02 4.63
C MET A 307 -12.28 -12.25 3.37
N LYS A 308 -13.38 -13.00 3.46
CA LYS A 308 -14.29 -13.22 2.33
C LYS A 308 -14.85 -11.91 1.78
N LEU A 309 -15.30 -11.01 2.66
CA LEU A 309 -15.79 -9.69 2.29
C LEU A 309 -14.69 -8.81 1.70
N LEU A 310 -13.47 -8.90 2.25
CA LEU A 310 -12.30 -8.20 1.73
C LEU A 310 -11.99 -8.64 0.29
N TYR A 311 -11.97 -9.94 0.00
CA TYR A 311 -11.59 -10.46 -1.31
C TYR A 311 -12.61 -10.14 -2.41
N GLN A 312 -13.89 -10.05 -2.05
CA GLN A 312 -14.93 -9.59 -2.98
C GLN A 312 -14.73 -8.13 -3.39
N ARG A 313 -14.30 -7.28 -2.43
CA ARG A 313 -14.07 -5.86 -2.66
C ARG A 313 -12.73 -5.57 -3.34
N GLU A 314 -11.69 -6.30 -2.95
CA GLU A 314 -10.29 -6.06 -3.30
C GLU A 314 -9.64 -7.37 -3.82
N PRO A 315 -10.06 -7.87 -5.00
CA PRO A 315 -9.61 -9.17 -5.52
C PRO A 315 -8.11 -9.24 -5.81
N SER A 316 -7.46 -8.11 -6.04
CA SER A 316 -6.01 -8.01 -6.25
C SER A 316 -5.19 -8.54 -5.07
N ARG A 317 -5.73 -8.53 -3.84
CA ARG A 317 -5.04 -9.06 -2.65
C ARG A 317 -4.76 -10.56 -2.74
N VAL A 318 -5.63 -11.25 -3.48
CA VAL A 318 -5.50 -12.67 -3.81
C VAL A 318 -5.20 -12.88 -5.27
N GLN A 319 -4.52 -11.93 -5.92
CA GLN A 319 -4.05 -12.07 -7.30
C GLN A 319 -5.21 -12.40 -8.26
N TRP A 320 -6.40 -11.83 -7.98
CA TRP A 320 -7.65 -12.02 -8.73
C TRP A 320 -8.18 -13.46 -8.79
N ASN A 321 -7.71 -14.35 -7.91
CA ASN A 321 -8.13 -15.75 -7.88
C ASN A 321 -9.64 -15.93 -7.62
N THR A 322 -10.24 -15.01 -6.87
CA THR A 322 -11.68 -15.01 -6.51
C THR A 322 -12.60 -14.47 -7.61
N CYS A 323 -12.05 -13.94 -8.71
CA CYS A 323 -12.86 -13.43 -9.82
C CYS A 323 -13.63 -14.55 -10.52
N GLN A 324 -14.92 -14.33 -10.77
CA GLN A 324 -15.81 -15.33 -11.37
C GLN A 324 -15.63 -15.43 -12.88
N SER A 325 -15.22 -14.34 -13.54
CA SER A 325 -14.98 -14.31 -14.98
C SER A 325 -13.53 -14.01 -15.31
N ASP A 326 -13.12 -14.42 -16.51
CA ASP A 326 -11.82 -14.07 -17.08
C ASP A 326 -11.72 -12.56 -17.37
N ALA A 327 -12.83 -11.91 -17.74
CA ALA A 327 -12.90 -10.46 -17.88
C ALA A 327 -12.59 -9.72 -16.57
N ASP A 328 -13.11 -10.21 -15.43
CA ASP A 328 -12.86 -9.60 -14.12
C ASP A 328 -11.39 -9.74 -13.68
N ARG A 329 -10.71 -10.83 -14.06
CA ARG A 329 -9.30 -11.07 -13.72
C ARG A 329 -8.35 -10.09 -14.37
N VAL A 330 -8.71 -9.58 -15.55
CA VAL A 330 -7.85 -8.72 -16.36
C VAL A 330 -8.32 -7.27 -16.38
N LYS A 331 -9.46 -6.95 -15.75
CA LYS A 331 -10.09 -5.62 -15.84
C LYS A 331 -9.20 -4.48 -15.37
N ASP A 332 -8.35 -4.76 -14.37
CA ASP A 332 -7.49 -3.77 -13.74
C ASP A 332 -6.16 -3.59 -14.49
N LEU A 333 -5.86 -4.45 -15.48
CA LEU A 333 -4.67 -4.31 -16.30
C LEU A 333 -4.75 -3.05 -17.18
N PRO A 334 -3.61 -2.37 -17.43
CA PRO A 334 -3.55 -1.26 -18.36
C PRO A 334 -4.12 -1.63 -19.73
N GLN A 335 -4.74 -0.66 -20.42
CA GLN A 335 -5.32 -0.91 -21.75
C GLN A 335 -4.29 -1.54 -22.70
N ALA A 336 -3.05 -1.02 -22.71
CA ALA A 336 -1.97 -1.56 -23.54
C ALA A 336 -1.59 -3.02 -23.23
N THR A 337 -1.81 -3.50 -22.00
CA THR A 337 -1.63 -4.91 -21.64
C THR A 337 -2.88 -5.71 -22.03
N ARG A 338 -4.09 -5.16 -21.81
CA ARG A 338 -5.35 -5.81 -22.22
C ARG A 338 -5.43 -6.03 -23.74
N ASP A 339 -4.87 -5.13 -24.54
CA ASP A 339 -4.81 -5.25 -26.00
C ASP A 339 -3.94 -6.43 -26.48
N LYS A 340 -3.09 -6.98 -25.60
CA LYS A 340 -2.21 -8.13 -25.89
C LYS A 340 -2.80 -9.46 -25.42
N LEU A 341 -3.97 -9.45 -24.78
CA LEU A 341 -4.57 -10.68 -24.29
C LEU A 341 -4.90 -11.64 -25.43
N LEU A 342 -4.64 -12.92 -25.22
CA LEU A 342 -5.12 -13.97 -26.11
C LEU A 342 -6.66 -13.93 -26.17
N PRO A 343 -7.28 -14.41 -27.26
CA PRO A 343 -8.72 -14.62 -27.27
C PRO A 343 -9.15 -15.54 -26.12
N VAL A 344 -10.33 -15.30 -25.53
CA VAL A 344 -10.79 -15.95 -24.29
C VAL A 344 -10.77 -17.47 -24.40
N GLU A 345 -11.19 -17.98 -25.56
CA GLU A 345 -11.26 -19.41 -25.91
C GLU A 345 -9.88 -20.08 -26.07
N HIS A 346 -8.79 -19.29 -26.09
CA HIS A 346 -7.41 -19.77 -26.16
C HIS A 346 -6.69 -19.75 -24.79
N ARG A 347 -7.09 -18.90 -23.84
CA ARG A 347 -6.36 -18.71 -22.56
C ARG A 347 -6.23 -20.00 -21.75
N LYS A 348 -7.29 -20.81 -21.65
CA LYS A 348 -7.27 -22.08 -20.92
C LYS A 348 -6.42 -23.20 -21.57
N ARG A 349 -5.81 -22.95 -22.74
CA ARG A 349 -4.98 -23.94 -23.46
C ARG A 349 -3.52 -23.89 -23.05
N HIS A 350 -3.10 -22.87 -22.32
CA HIS A 350 -1.70 -22.62 -22.04
C HIS A 350 -1.46 -22.59 -20.54
N LEU A 351 -0.86 -23.64 -20.00
CA LEU A 351 -0.52 -23.70 -18.58
C LEU A 351 0.70 -22.83 -18.26
N VAL A 352 0.70 -22.23 -17.06
CA VAL A 352 1.85 -21.48 -16.53
C VAL A 352 3.03 -22.42 -16.31
N THR A 353 2.81 -23.62 -15.76
CA THR A 353 3.83 -24.69 -15.69
C THR A 353 3.27 -26.03 -16.17
N LEU A 354 4.13 -27.00 -16.46
CA LEU A 354 3.65 -28.36 -16.76
C LEU A 354 3.24 -29.14 -15.50
N ALA A 355 3.81 -28.80 -14.33
CA ALA A 355 3.41 -29.36 -13.04
C ALA A 355 1.96 -29.03 -12.66
N ASP A 356 1.37 -27.97 -13.26
CA ASP A 356 -0.04 -27.64 -13.10
C ASP A 356 -1.00 -28.70 -13.68
N PHE A 357 -0.50 -29.65 -14.49
CA PHE A 357 -1.27 -30.74 -15.09
C PHE A 357 -1.54 -31.90 -14.10
N ASP A 358 -0.56 -32.25 -13.25
CA ASP A 358 -0.62 -33.45 -12.40
C ASP A 358 -1.57 -33.32 -11.19
N TRP A 359 -2.05 -32.11 -10.88
CA TRP A 359 -3.09 -31.93 -9.86
C TRP A 359 -4.50 -32.29 -10.36
N PHE A 360 -4.72 -32.40 -11.66
CA PHE A 360 -6.04 -32.74 -12.23
C PHE A 360 -6.25 -34.24 -12.48
N SER A 361 -5.17 -35.04 -12.59
CA SER A 361 -5.25 -36.47 -12.84
C SER A 361 -5.50 -37.32 -11.59
N GLY A 362 -5.45 -36.73 -10.38
CA GLY A 362 -5.69 -37.42 -9.11
C GLY A 362 -7.13 -37.36 -8.58
N SER A 363 -8.12 -36.98 -9.40
CA SER A 363 -9.53 -36.89 -8.99
C SER A 363 -10.50 -37.44 -10.04
N LEU A 364 -10.15 -38.56 -10.66
CA LEU A 364 -11.07 -39.41 -11.41
C LEU A 364 -11.24 -40.76 -10.72
#